data_AF-A0A7U3YNF7-F1
#
_entry.id   AF-A0A7U3YNF7-F1
#
_cell.length_a   1.000
_cell.length_b   1.000
_cell.length_c   1.000
_cell.angle_alpha   90.00
_cell.angle_beta   90.00
_cell.angle_gamma   90.00
#
_symmetry.space_group_name_H-M   'P 1'
#
loop_
_entity.id
_entity.type
_entity.pdbx_description
1 polymer ?
#
loop_
_entity_poly.entity_id
_entity_poly.type
_entity_poly.pdbx_seq_one_letter_code
_entity_poly.pdbx_strand_id
1 'polypeptide(L)'
;MSGDYYKEWRAKAEVDYFPQLVVLWLSTNSWYRSHYSEITTKRDRDFLNKLRDDHSTRNKLFTRFDRLLGSAGTKDHAELISVIEALSFALNSALLLWEENKGDSVITFENCLLALNPKMYGSLVVKKRAPGIRISDTLKLTDDKSSLFNGLLEIIYQIRCHLVHGQLEPNNENHEVVKHCYRLLHLLMQI
;
A
#
# COMPACT_ATOMS: atom_id res chain seq x y z
N MET A 1 -25.79 31.12 24.92
CA MET A 1 -24.67 30.21 24.59
C MET A 1 -24.37 30.40 23.11
N SER A 2 -23.26 31.05 22.75
CA SER A 2 -22.84 31.08 21.35
C SER A 2 -22.40 29.67 20.99
N GLY A 3 -23.06 29.03 20.02
CA GLY A 3 -22.68 27.72 19.54
C GLY A 3 -21.36 27.82 18.80
N ASP A 4 -20.26 27.47 19.49
CA ASP A 4 -19.00 27.20 18.81
C ASP A 4 -19.16 25.85 18.08
N TYR A 5 -19.45 25.93 16.78
CA TYR A 5 -19.63 24.76 15.90
C TYR A 5 -18.35 24.36 15.17
N TYR A 6 -17.19 24.87 15.59
CA TYR A 6 -15.92 24.63 14.90
C TYR A 6 -15.61 23.13 14.80
N LYS A 7 -15.81 22.36 15.87
CA LYS A 7 -15.44 20.93 15.91
C LYS A 7 -16.27 20.10 14.93
N GLU A 8 -17.57 20.36 14.83
CA GLU A 8 -18.48 19.65 13.95
C GLU A 8 -18.17 19.95 12.48
N TRP A 9 -17.94 21.22 12.14
CA TRP A 9 -17.55 21.59 10.78
C TRP A 9 -16.15 21.07 10.43
N ARG A 10 -15.22 21.10 11.38
CA ARG A 10 -13.87 20.55 11.20
C ARG A 10 -13.88 19.05 10.97
N ALA A 11 -14.73 18.31 11.68
CA ALA A 11 -14.92 16.86 11.49
C ALA A 11 -15.56 16.55 10.13
N LYS A 12 -16.57 17.32 9.71
CA LYS A 12 -17.21 17.17 8.38
C LYS A 12 -16.29 17.52 7.21
N ALA A 13 -15.32 18.39 7.43
CA ALA A 13 -14.35 18.80 6.42
C ALA A 13 -13.22 17.76 6.22
N GLU A 14 -13.08 16.77 7.11
CA GLU A 14 -12.12 15.69 6.93
C GLU A 14 -12.47 14.85 5.70
N VAL A 15 -11.42 14.46 4.97
CA VAL A 15 -11.57 13.56 3.84
C VAL A 15 -11.79 12.15 4.36
N ASP A 16 -12.93 11.57 4.04
CA ASP A 16 -13.15 10.15 4.27
C ASP A 16 -12.40 9.34 3.22
N TYR A 17 -11.28 8.72 3.61
CA TYR A 17 -10.42 7.96 2.70
C TYR A 17 -10.94 6.54 2.42
N PHE A 18 -11.92 6.03 3.19
CA PHE A 18 -12.52 4.71 2.93
C PHE A 18 -13.10 4.60 1.51
N PRO A 19 -14.06 5.46 1.10
CA PRO A 19 -14.57 5.42 -0.27
C PRO A 19 -13.52 5.84 -1.30
N GLN A 20 -12.59 6.73 -0.96
CA GLN A 20 -11.55 7.20 -1.89
C GLN A 20 -10.58 6.08 -2.29
N LEU A 21 -10.16 5.23 -1.35
CA LEU A 21 -9.34 4.06 -1.67
C LEU A 21 -10.10 3.08 -2.57
N VAL A 22 -11.38 2.83 -2.30
CA VAL A 22 -12.20 1.93 -3.13
C VAL A 22 -12.31 2.45 -4.56
N VAL A 23 -12.63 3.73 -4.75
CA VAL A 23 -12.77 4.34 -6.09
C VAL A 23 -11.43 4.34 -6.84
N LEU A 24 -10.33 4.69 -6.16
CA LEU A 24 -8.99 4.63 -6.76
C LEU A 24 -8.57 3.19 -7.09
N TRP A 25 -8.94 2.22 -6.26
CA TRP A 25 -8.69 0.83 -6.56
C TRP A 25 -9.48 0.37 -7.79
N LEU A 26 -10.74 0.79 -7.95
CA LEU A 26 -11.54 0.45 -9.13
C LEU A 26 -10.92 1.02 -10.42
N SER A 27 -10.40 2.25 -10.40
CA SER A 27 -9.70 2.82 -11.56
C SER A 27 -8.40 2.07 -11.86
N THR A 28 -7.63 1.72 -10.82
CA THR A 28 -6.42 0.88 -10.93
C THR A 28 -6.75 -0.50 -11.53
N ASN A 29 -7.83 -1.12 -11.05
CA ASN A 29 -8.29 -2.44 -11.50
C ASN A 29 -8.74 -2.41 -12.95
N SER A 30 -9.50 -1.39 -13.34
CA SER A 30 -9.87 -1.17 -14.75
C SER A 30 -8.63 -1.02 -15.63
N TRP A 31 -7.65 -0.21 -15.20
CA TRP A 31 -6.41 0.00 -15.94
C TRP A 31 -5.64 -1.31 -16.14
N TYR A 32 -5.31 -2.06 -15.08
CA TYR A 32 -4.49 -3.27 -15.26
C TYR A 32 -5.25 -4.38 -15.99
N ARG A 33 -6.58 -4.42 -15.89
CA ARG A 33 -7.41 -5.37 -16.67
C ARG A 33 -7.35 -5.09 -18.17
N SER A 34 -7.36 -3.81 -18.54
CA SER A 34 -7.17 -3.40 -19.93
C SER A 34 -5.72 -3.63 -20.38
N HIS A 35 -4.75 -3.35 -19.51
CA HIS A 35 -3.33 -3.38 -19.84
C HIS A 35 -2.75 -4.81 -19.98
N TYR A 36 -3.29 -5.75 -19.21
CA TYR A 36 -2.99 -7.19 -19.28
C TYR A 36 -4.17 -7.98 -19.83
N SER A 37 -4.77 -7.48 -20.93
CA SER A 37 -5.98 -8.07 -21.54
C SER A 37 -5.81 -9.52 -22.01
N GLU A 38 -4.58 -10.01 -22.14
CA GLU A 38 -4.29 -11.41 -22.44
C GLU A 38 -4.70 -12.39 -21.31
N ILE A 39 -4.94 -11.90 -20.09
CA ILE A 39 -5.39 -12.72 -18.96
C ILE A 39 -6.89 -12.99 -19.08
N THR A 40 -7.22 -14.23 -19.48
CA THR A 40 -8.61 -14.63 -19.79
C THR A 40 -9.43 -15.10 -18.60
N THR A 41 -8.80 -15.50 -17.49
CA THR A 41 -9.48 -16.01 -16.29
C THR A 41 -10.35 -14.95 -15.60
N LYS A 42 -10.07 -13.66 -15.86
CA LYS A 42 -10.74 -12.48 -15.28
C LYS A 42 -10.73 -12.43 -13.74
N ARG A 43 -9.98 -13.31 -13.07
CA ARG A 43 -9.84 -13.29 -11.61
C ARG A 43 -8.87 -12.19 -11.21
N ASP A 44 -9.26 -11.44 -10.21
CA ASP A 44 -8.49 -10.28 -9.73
C ASP A 44 -7.07 -10.65 -9.29
N ARG A 45 -6.93 -11.80 -8.61
CA ARG A 45 -5.63 -12.32 -8.16
C ARG A 45 -4.67 -12.63 -9.33
N ASP A 46 -5.17 -13.04 -10.49
CA ASP A 46 -4.29 -13.35 -11.64
C ASP A 46 -3.66 -12.08 -12.22
N PHE A 47 -4.41 -10.97 -12.26
CA PHE A 47 -3.87 -9.67 -12.64
C PHE A 47 -2.87 -9.14 -11.62
N LEU A 48 -3.16 -9.28 -10.32
CA LEU A 48 -2.23 -8.87 -9.27
C LEU A 48 -0.93 -9.65 -9.31
N ASN A 49 -1.00 -10.97 -9.54
CA ASN A 49 0.19 -11.79 -9.73
C ASN A 49 0.98 -11.30 -10.94
N LYS A 50 0.30 -11.00 -12.05
CA LYS A 50 0.97 -10.45 -13.23
C LYS A 50 1.66 -9.12 -12.94
N LEU A 51 1.01 -8.20 -12.23
CA LEU A 51 1.60 -6.93 -11.82
C LEU A 51 2.81 -7.12 -10.91
N ARG A 52 2.71 -8.06 -9.97
CA ARG A 52 3.78 -8.37 -9.02
C ARG A 52 5.01 -8.99 -9.69
N ASP A 53 4.79 -9.81 -10.71
CA ASP A 53 5.86 -10.57 -11.36
C ASP A 53 6.43 -9.82 -12.59
N ASP A 54 5.78 -8.75 -13.06
CA ASP A 54 6.22 -7.91 -14.18
C ASP A 54 6.95 -6.65 -13.69
N HIS A 55 8.27 -6.71 -13.60
CA HIS A 55 9.14 -5.55 -13.32
C HIS A 55 9.71 -4.90 -14.58
N SER A 56 9.11 -5.15 -15.75
CA SER A 56 9.52 -4.52 -17.01
C SER A 56 8.90 -3.13 -17.19
N THR A 57 9.31 -2.41 -18.24
CA THR A 57 8.74 -1.10 -18.62
C THR A 57 7.27 -1.19 -19.08
N ARG A 58 6.75 -2.41 -19.28
CA ARG A 58 5.32 -2.66 -19.50
C ARG A 58 4.54 -2.32 -18.24
N ASN A 59 5.01 -2.70 -17.06
CA ASN A 59 4.34 -2.37 -15.80
C ASN A 59 4.58 -0.89 -15.45
N LYS A 60 3.59 -0.05 -15.74
CA LYS A 60 3.69 1.40 -15.50
C LYS A 60 3.68 1.77 -14.03
N LEU A 61 2.99 1.00 -13.18
CA LEU A 61 3.04 1.15 -11.72
C LEU A 61 4.45 0.93 -11.19
N PHE A 62 5.09 -0.19 -11.58
CA PHE A 62 6.46 -0.48 -11.17
C PHE A 62 7.45 0.55 -11.74
N THR A 63 7.29 0.94 -13.01
CA THR A 63 8.14 1.96 -13.64
C THR A 63 8.03 3.32 -12.92
N ARG A 64 6.82 3.73 -12.53
CA ARG A 64 6.60 4.95 -11.74
C ARG A 64 7.24 4.82 -10.36
N PHE A 65 7.03 3.69 -9.68
CA PHE A 65 7.66 3.38 -8.39
C PHE A 65 9.19 3.48 -8.45
N ASP A 66 9.82 2.79 -9.41
CA ASP A 66 11.27 2.77 -9.59
C ASP A 66 11.83 4.18 -9.84
N ARG A 67 11.14 4.97 -10.68
CA ARG A 67 11.48 6.38 -10.94
C ARG A 67 11.38 7.24 -9.68
N LEU A 68 10.30 7.11 -8.91
CA LEU A 68 10.12 7.84 -7.65
C LEU A 68 11.23 7.47 -6.65
N LEU A 69 11.58 6.20 -6.56
CA LEU A 69 12.62 5.72 -5.66
C LEU A 69 14.02 6.19 -6.08
N GLY A 70 14.31 6.24 -7.39
CA GLY A 70 15.59 6.66 -7.94
C GLY A 70 15.81 8.17 -8.03
N SER A 71 14.78 9.00 -7.82
CA SER A 71 14.84 10.46 -7.99
C SER A 71 15.10 11.20 -6.68
N ALA A 72 16.13 10.76 -5.94
CA ALA A 72 16.52 11.36 -4.66
C ALA A 72 16.68 12.90 -4.76
N GLY A 73 16.18 13.61 -3.76
CA GLY A 73 16.19 15.08 -3.71
C GLY A 73 15.03 15.77 -4.42
N THR A 74 14.14 15.03 -5.10
CA THR A 74 12.91 15.59 -5.67
C THR A 74 11.76 15.61 -4.66
N LYS A 75 10.77 16.48 -4.90
CA LYS A 75 9.52 16.51 -4.11
C LYS A 75 8.80 15.16 -4.15
N ASP A 76 8.68 14.60 -5.35
CA ASP A 76 8.05 13.30 -5.61
C ASP A 76 8.70 12.16 -4.81
N HIS A 77 10.04 12.14 -4.74
CA HIS A 77 10.77 11.17 -3.92
C HIS A 77 10.51 11.38 -2.42
N ALA A 78 10.59 12.63 -1.95
CA ALA A 78 10.32 12.95 -0.54
C ALA A 78 8.89 12.58 -0.13
N GLU A 79 7.92 12.77 -1.03
CA GLU A 79 6.53 12.37 -0.82
C GLU A 79 6.37 10.85 -0.73
N LEU A 80 7.02 10.09 -1.63
CA LEU A 80 7.04 8.62 -1.55
C LEU A 80 7.62 8.14 -0.20
N ILE A 81 8.77 8.66 0.20
CA ILE A 81 9.43 8.28 1.47
C ILE A 81 8.53 8.59 2.67
N SER A 82 7.93 9.79 2.70
CA SER A 82 7.00 10.20 3.77
C SER A 82 5.76 9.31 3.83
N VAL A 83 5.18 8.94 2.69
CA VAL A 83 4.02 8.04 2.64
C VAL A 83 4.38 6.63 3.11
N ILE A 84 5.55 6.10 2.72
CA ILE A 84 6.04 4.79 3.16
C ILE A 84 6.26 4.77 4.67
N GLU A 85 6.87 5.82 5.24
CA GLU A 85 7.06 5.95 6.68
C GLU A 85 5.73 5.96 7.43
N ALA A 86 4.81 6.82 6.98
CA ALA A 86 3.52 6.99 7.64
C ALA A 86 2.63 5.72 7.52
N LEU A 87 2.69 5.01 6.38
CA LEU A 87 2.04 3.70 6.23
C LEU A 87 2.61 2.68 7.21
N SER A 88 3.95 2.63 7.36
CA SER A 88 4.60 1.73 8.32
C SER A 88 4.12 2.01 9.75
N PHE A 89 4.08 3.27 10.14
CA PHE A 89 3.59 3.68 11.46
C PHE A 89 2.11 3.31 11.69
N ALA A 90 1.26 3.60 10.70
CA ALA A 90 -0.18 3.31 10.80
C ALA A 90 -0.45 1.80 10.92
N LEU A 91 0.23 0.97 10.13
CA LEU A 91 0.10 -0.49 10.20
C LEU A 91 0.50 -1.05 11.58
N ASN A 92 1.62 -0.58 12.12
CA ASN A 92 2.08 -0.98 13.46
C ASN A 92 1.17 -0.49 14.60
N SER A 93 0.37 0.55 14.35
CA SER A 93 -0.59 1.08 15.32
C SER A 93 -1.93 0.32 15.26
N ALA A 94 -2.40 0.02 14.04
CA ALA A 94 -3.71 -0.60 13.82
C ALA A 94 -3.74 -2.12 14.08
N LEU A 95 -2.59 -2.80 13.95
CA LEU A 95 -2.44 -4.25 14.20
C LEU A 95 -3.45 -5.13 13.42
N LEU A 96 -3.73 -4.76 12.17
CA LEU A 96 -4.67 -5.46 11.30
C LEU A 96 -4.19 -6.88 10.98
N LEU A 97 -5.10 -7.86 11.09
CA LEU A 97 -4.82 -9.29 10.88
C LEU A 97 -5.23 -9.72 9.48
N TRP A 98 -4.38 -10.49 8.80
CA TRP A 98 -4.75 -11.14 7.53
C TRP A 98 -5.19 -12.60 7.74
N GLU A 99 -6.47 -12.89 7.47
CA GLU A 99 -7.08 -14.21 7.68
C GLU A 99 -6.83 -15.17 6.52
N GLU A 100 -5.65 -15.81 6.46
CA GLU A 100 -5.44 -16.98 5.60
C GLU A 100 -4.73 -18.11 6.35
N ASN A 101 -5.54 -18.94 7.03
CA ASN A 101 -5.21 -20.26 7.59
C ASN A 101 -4.12 -20.32 8.69
N LYS A 102 -4.58 -20.48 9.94
CA LYS A 102 -3.86 -20.99 11.13
C LYS A 102 -2.78 -20.12 11.79
N GLY A 103 -2.77 -18.82 11.52
CA GLY A 103 -2.05 -17.87 12.36
C GLY A 103 -2.37 -16.44 11.96
N ASP A 104 -3.09 -15.73 12.83
CA ASP A 104 -3.41 -14.32 12.66
C ASP A 104 -2.11 -13.52 12.51
N SER A 105 -1.78 -13.21 11.27
CA SER A 105 -0.53 -12.59 10.89
C SER A 105 -0.77 -11.11 10.71
N VAL A 106 -0.20 -10.29 11.60
CA VAL A 106 -0.35 -8.84 11.56
C VAL A 106 0.26 -8.32 10.25
N ILE A 107 -0.49 -7.52 9.51
CA ILE A 107 -0.04 -6.86 8.28
C ILE A 107 0.93 -5.75 8.68
N THR A 108 2.23 -5.97 8.48
CA THR A 108 3.28 -4.98 8.75
C THR A 108 4.38 -5.09 7.70
N PHE A 109 5.29 -4.12 7.67
CA PHE A 109 6.48 -4.22 6.82
C PHE A 109 7.45 -5.33 7.26
N GLU A 110 7.36 -5.82 8.49
CA GLU A 110 8.16 -6.97 8.95
C GLU A 110 7.53 -8.31 8.54
N ASN A 111 6.25 -8.29 8.18
CA ASN A 111 5.46 -9.48 7.86
C ASN A 111 4.59 -9.24 6.62
N CYS A 112 5.24 -9.10 5.47
CA CYS A 112 4.61 -8.95 4.17
C CYS A 112 4.55 -10.29 3.43
N LEU A 113 3.47 -10.53 2.68
CA LEU A 113 3.38 -11.67 1.77
C LEU A 113 4.21 -11.39 0.49
N LEU A 114 5.41 -11.96 0.42
CA LEU A 114 6.38 -11.70 -0.67
C LEU A 114 6.27 -12.72 -1.82
N ALA A 115 5.86 -13.95 -1.52
CA ALA A 115 5.62 -14.99 -2.54
C ALA A 115 4.29 -15.71 -2.27
N LEU A 116 3.62 -16.20 -3.31
CA LEU A 116 2.30 -16.85 -3.19
C LEU A 116 2.34 -18.38 -3.27
N ASN A 117 3.33 -18.97 -3.94
CA ASN A 117 3.39 -20.42 -4.18
C ASN A 117 4.84 -20.96 -4.04
N PRO A 118 5.21 -21.54 -2.90
CA PRO A 118 4.44 -21.54 -1.65
C PRO A 118 4.28 -20.12 -1.09
N LYS A 119 3.26 -19.89 -0.26
CA LYS A 119 3.10 -18.61 0.42
C LYS A 119 4.33 -18.37 1.31
N MET A 120 5.00 -17.24 1.11
CA MET A 120 6.17 -16.86 1.90
C MET A 120 5.98 -15.45 2.43
N TYR A 121 5.95 -15.35 3.75
CA TYR A 121 5.99 -14.09 4.45
C TYR A 121 7.43 -13.72 4.76
N GLY A 122 7.74 -12.43 4.65
CA GLY A 122 9.06 -11.90 4.93
C GLY A 122 9.04 -10.42 5.28
N SER A 123 10.19 -9.94 5.74
CA SER A 123 10.37 -8.57 6.14
C SER A 123 10.91 -7.72 5.00
N LEU A 124 10.24 -6.61 4.71
CA LEU A 124 10.79 -5.50 3.94
C LEU A 124 11.78 -4.68 4.78
N VAL A 125 11.68 -4.74 6.11
CA VAL A 125 12.58 -4.06 7.04
C VAL A 125 13.91 -4.81 7.11
N VAL A 126 15.01 -4.08 7.01
CA VAL A 126 16.37 -4.61 7.11
C VAL A 126 17.08 -4.09 8.35
N LYS A 127 18.04 -4.88 8.84
CA LYS A 127 18.87 -4.49 9.98
C LYS A 127 19.65 -3.21 9.67
N LYS A 128 19.90 -2.35 10.68
CA LYS A 128 20.61 -1.07 10.53
C LYS A 128 21.93 -1.17 9.73
N ARG A 129 22.70 -2.25 9.92
CA ARG A 129 24.00 -2.51 9.28
C ARG A 129 23.93 -3.16 7.89
N ALA A 130 22.77 -3.70 7.49
CA ALA A 130 22.60 -4.28 6.16
C ALA A 130 22.46 -3.17 5.10
N PRO A 131 22.79 -3.41 3.82
CA PRO A 131 22.38 -2.55 2.71
C PRO A 131 20.86 -2.31 2.72
N GLY A 132 20.42 -1.17 2.21
CA GLY A 132 19.00 -0.82 2.19
C GLY A 132 18.74 0.68 2.15
N ILE A 133 17.47 1.00 1.94
CA ILE A 133 16.94 2.36 1.78
C ILE A 133 16.56 2.89 3.16
N ARG A 134 17.20 3.97 3.58
CA ARG A 134 16.83 4.66 4.82
C ARG A 134 15.57 5.48 4.59
N ILE A 135 14.51 5.14 5.32
CA ILE A 135 13.26 5.90 5.32
C ILE A 135 13.30 6.94 6.44
N SER A 136 13.72 6.52 7.64
CA SER A 136 13.94 7.39 8.80
C SER A 136 15.01 6.81 9.74
N ASP A 137 15.17 7.39 10.93
CA ASP A 137 16.14 6.90 11.92
C ASP A 137 15.78 5.55 12.53
N THR A 138 14.49 5.21 12.50
CA THR A 138 13.95 3.96 13.04
C THR A 138 13.58 2.95 11.95
N LEU A 139 13.38 3.41 10.70
CA LEU A 139 12.95 2.55 9.60
C LEU A 139 13.98 2.51 8.45
N LYS A 140 14.44 1.29 8.14
CA LYS A 140 15.29 1.00 6.98
C LYS A 140 14.69 -0.18 6.22
N LEU A 141 14.50 -0.02 4.92
CA LEU A 141 13.88 -1.03 4.05
C LEU A 141 14.91 -1.67 3.11
N THR A 142 14.56 -2.82 2.54
CA THR A 142 15.34 -3.48 1.49
C THR A 142 15.56 -2.55 0.29
N ASP A 143 16.73 -2.65 -0.34
CA ASP A 143 17.05 -2.01 -1.63
C ASP A 143 16.66 -2.88 -2.83
N ASP A 144 16.15 -4.10 -2.60
CA ASP A 144 15.45 -4.89 -3.61
C ASP A 144 14.10 -4.23 -3.94
N LYS A 145 14.11 -3.47 -5.04
CA LYS A 145 12.96 -2.73 -5.55
C LYS A 145 11.79 -3.63 -5.94
N SER A 146 12.06 -4.83 -6.43
CA SER A 146 11.02 -5.80 -6.80
C SER A 146 10.29 -6.27 -5.56
N SER A 147 11.04 -6.69 -4.53
CA SER A 147 10.46 -7.10 -3.25
C SER A 147 9.69 -5.96 -2.57
N LEU A 148 10.26 -4.75 -2.58
CA LEU A 148 9.63 -3.58 -1.97
C LEU A 148 8.32 -3.22 -2.68
N PHE A 149 8.31 -3.14 -4.01
CA PHE A 149 7.09 -2.90 -4.80
C PHE A 149 6.03 -3.97 -4.53
N ASN A 150 6.44 -5.24 -4.54
CA ASN A 150 5.54 -6.38 -4.38
C ASN A 150 4.87 -6.37 -3.00
N GLY A 151 5.64 -6.15 -1.94
CA GLY A 151 5.10 -6.09 -0.57
C GLY A 151 4.16 -4.91 -0.37
N LEU A 152 4.50 -3.73 -0.91
CA LEU A 152 3.62 -2.55 -0.86
C LEU A 152 2.31 -2.77 -1.63
N LEU A 153 2.37 -3.36 -2.82
CA LEU A 153 1.18 -3.67 -3.63
C LEU A 153 0.26 -4.68 -2.90
N GLU A 154 0.84 -5.71 -2.29
CA GLU A 154 0.09 -6.72 -1.55
C GLU A 154 -0.57 -6.14 -0.29
N ILE A 155 0.11 -5.25 0.45
CA ILE A 155 -0.51 -4.53 1.58
C ILE A 155 -1.73 -3.74 1.11
N ILE A 156 -1.61 -2.95 0.04
CA ILE A 156 -2.75 -2.17 -0.49
C ILE A 156 -3.91 -3.12 -0.87
N TYR A 157 -3.60 -4.27 -1.48
CA TYR A 157 -4.59 -5.29 -1.81
C TYR A 157 -5.29 -5.84 -0.57
N GLN A 158 -4.55 -6.24 0.47
CA GLN A 158 -5.11 -6.78 1.72
C GLN A 158 -6.01 -5.76 2.41
N ILE A 159 -5.57 -4.50 2.52
CA ILE A 159 -6.37 -3.42 3.12
C ILE A 159 -7.65 -3.16 2.31
N ARG A 160 -7.56 -3.17 0.98
CA ARG A 160 -8.76 -3.06 0.14
C ARG A 160 -9.71 -4.24 0.35
N CYS A 161 -9.21 -5.46 0.48
CA CYS A 161 -10.02 -6.63 0.77
C CYS A 161 -10.76 -6.46 2.11
N HIS A 162 -10.09 -6.03 3.17
CA HIS A 162 -10.75 -5.73 4.45
C HIS A 162 -11.89 -4.72 4.29
N LEU A 163 -11.69 -3.65 3.52
CA LEU A 163 -12.72 -2.66 3.25
C LEU A 163 -13.91 -3.24 2.49
N VAL A 164 -13.66 -3.91 1.37
CA VAL A 164 -14.74 -4.39 0.48
C VAL A 164 -15.52 -5.55 1.11
N HIS A 165 -14.88 -6.35 1.95
CA HIS A 165 -15.55 -7.43 2.69
C HIS A 165 -16.20 -6.97 3.99
N GLY A 166 -16.10 -5.68 4.35
CA GLY A 166 -16.67 -5.14 5.59
C GLY A 166 -16.00 -5.67 6.85
N GLN A 167 -14.74 -6.12 6.74
CA GLN A 167 -13.93 -6.66 7.84
C GLN A 167 -13.08 -5.60 8.52
N LEU A 168 -13.03 -4.38 7.97
CA LEU A 168 -12.31 -3.26 8.58
C LEU A 168 -13.23 -2.45 9.49
N GLU A 169 -12.89 -2.33 10.76
CA GLU A 169 -13.59 -1.43 11.68
C GLU A 169 -13.33 0.04 11.26
N PRO A 170 -14.36 0.91 11.14
CA PRO A 170 -14.20 2.29 10.72
C PRO A 170 -13.75 3.21 11.88
N ASN A 171 -12.63 2.87 12.52
CA ASN A 171 -11.98 3.67 13.56
C ASN A 171 -10.85 4.56 12.97
N ASN A 172 -10.25 5.43 13.80
CA ASN A 172 -9.25 6.40 13.35
C ASN A 172 -7.95 5.71 12.91
N GLU A 173 -7.52 4.67 13.62
CA GLU A 173 -6.30 3.92 13.35
C GLU A 173 -6.36 3.24 11.98
N ASN A 174 -7.48 2.59 11.67
CA ASN A 174 -7.75 1.94 10.40
C ASN A 174 -7.94 2.96 9.26
N HIS A 175 -8.55 4.12 9.56
CA HIS A 175 -8.65 5.22 8.59
C HIS A 175 -7.27 5.73 8.18
N GLU A 176 -6.32 5.87 9.11
CA GLU A 176 -4.95 6.28 8.78
C GLU A 176 -4.25 5.24 7.89
N VAL A 177 -4.41 3.93 8.15
CA VAL A 177 -3.89 2.88 7.25
C VAL A 177 -4.46 3.06 5.84
N VAL A 178 -5.78 3.21 5.72
CA VAL A 178 -6.46 3.37 4.43
C VAL A 178 -6.03 4.63 3.69
N LYS A 179 -5.91 5.75 4.40
CA LYS A 179 -5.39 7.02 3.89
C LYS A 179 -3.99 6.88 3.31
N HIS A 180 -3.09 6.17 3.99
CA HIS A 180 -1.73 5.97 3.51
C HIS A 180 -1.66 4.96 2.35
N CYS A 181 -2.48 3.91 2.33
CA CYS A 181 -2.67 3.07 1.15
C CYS A 181 -3.19 3.86 -0.05
N TYR A 182 -4.16 4.75 0.15
CA TYR A 182 -4.68 5.64 -0.90
C TYR A 182 -3.59 6.55 -1.44
N ARG A 183 -2.85 7.25 -0.57
CA ARG A 183 -1.78 8.17 -0.99
C ARG A 183 -0.70 7.45 -1.77
N LEU A 184 -0.29 6.26 -1.30
CA LEU A 184 0.70 5.44 -1.99
C LEU A 184 0.20 5.05 -3.37
N LEU A 185 -0.99 4.45 -3.47
CA LEU A 185 -1.55 4.04 -4.75
C LEU A 185 -1.75 5.24 -5.69
N HIS A 186 -2.17 6.39 -5.16
CA HIS A 186 -2.38 7.61 -5.93
C HIS A 186 -1.08 8.11 -6.56
N LEU A 187 0.04 8.12 -5.81
CA LEU A 187 1.35 8.46 -6.35
C LEU A 187 1.79 7.49 -7.46
N LEU A 188 1.53 6.20 -7.27
CA LEU A 188 1.88 5.17 -8.25
C LEU A 188 1.04 5.26 -9.53
N MET A 189 -0.23 5.66 -9.42
CA MET A 189 -1.17 5.77 -10.53
C MET A 189 -1.04 7.08 -11.34
N GLN A 190 -0.07 7.94 -11.02
CA GLN A 190 0.32 9.07 -11.85
C GLN A 190 1.21 8.58 -13.02
N ILE A 191 0.63 7.76 -13.88
CA ILE A 191 1.26 7.07 -15.02
C ILE A 191 1.01 7.75 -16.36
#